data_AF-A0A7L5ADQ0-F1
#
_entry.id   AF-A0A7L5ADQ0-F1
#
_cell.length_a   1.000
_cell.length_b   1.000
_cell.length_c   1.000
_cell.angle_alpha   90.00
_cell.angle_beta   90.00
_cell.angle_gamma   90.00
#
_symmetry.space_group_name_H-M   'P 1'
#
loop_
_entity.id
_entity.type
_entity.pdbx_description
1 polymer ?
#
loop_
_entity_poly.entity_id
_entity_poly.type
_entity_poly.pdbx_seq_one_letter_code
_entity_poly.pdbx_strand_id
1 'polypeptide(L)'
;MTCPASTTVALLQGKWRVHILCVMRAGPVRLGQLSRLLPEASKKVLMTELKQLVSSGLVERRDLSNGGVVRHVEYSLVESIKPATCLLLEQLELWTQIRQSANADANKRQ
;
A
#
# COMPACT_ATOMS: atom_id res chain seq x y z
N MET A 1 19.31 -11.18 -16.49
CA MET A 1 17.89 -10.98 -16.85
C MET A 1 17.12 -10.65 -15.59
N THR A 2 16.58 -9.44 -15.46
CA THR A 2 15.75 -9.05 -14.30
C THR A 2 14.36 -9.66 -14.47
N CYS A 3 13.96 -10.53 -13.54
CA CYS A 3 12.61 -11.09 -13.52
C CYS A 3 11.60 -9.96 -13.24
N PRO A 4 10.53 -9.76 -14.05
CA PRO A 4 9.55 -8.69 -13.80
C PRO A 4 8.95 -8.72 -12.39
N ALA A 5 8.74 -9.92 -11.83
CA ALA A 5 8.28 -10.08 -10.45
C ALA A 5 9.26 -9.49 -9.43
N SER A 6 10.58 -9.61 -9.67
CA SER A 6 11.59 -9.02 -8.77
C SER A 6 11.54 -7.49 -8.76
N THR A 7 11.22 -6.86 -9.89
CA THR A 7 10.99 -5.41 -9.97
C THR A 7 9.78 -4.99 -9.15
N THR A 8 8.66 -5.72 -9.28
CA THR A 8 7.45 -5.46 -8.48
C THR A 8 7.71 -5.63 -6.98
N VAL A 9 8.43 -6.69 -6.59
CA VAL A 9 8.81 -6.91 -5.19
C VAL A 9 9.69 -5.78 -4.67
N ALA A 10 10.64 -5.29 -5.47
CA ALA A 10 11.47 -4.14 -5.11
C ALA A 10 10.64 -2.86 -4.92
N LEU A 11 9.61 -2.64 -5.75
CA LEU A 11 8.69 -1.51 -5.59
C LEU A 11 7.88 -1.59 -4.28
N LEU A 12 7.46 -2.79 -3.89
CA LEU A 12 6.69 -3.02 -2.66
C LEU A 12 7.56 -3.19 -1.42
N GLN A 13 8.89 -3.21 -1.57
CA GLN A 13 9.82 -3.42 -0.47
C GLN A 13 9.71 -2.31 0.59
N GLY A 14 9.67 -2.71 1.86
CA GLY A 14 9.60 -1.82 3.01
C GLY A 14 8.45 -2.19 3.93
N LYS A 15 8.60 -1.93 5.24
CA LYS A 15 7.60 -2.32 6.26
C LYS A 15 6.20 -1.75 5.95
N TRP A 16 6.13 -0.53 5.40
CA TRP A 16 4.88 0.23 5.35
C TRP A 16 4.20 0.28 3.99
N ARG A 17 4.87 -0.03 2.87
CA ARG A 17 4.30 0.21 1.53
C ARG A 17 3.03 -0.60 1.29
N VAL A 18 3.06 -1.90 1.56
CA VAL A 18 1.87 -2.77 1.42
C VAL A 18 0.73 -2.29 2.33
N HIS A 19 1.03 -1.94 3.59
CA HIS A 19 0.05 -1.41 4.53
C HIS A 19 -0.61 -0.12 4.01
N ILE A 20 0.18 0.82 3.48
CA ILE A 20 -0.31 2.08 2.92
C ILE A 20 -1.21 1.81 1.71
N LEU A 21 -0.79 0.94 0.80
CA LEU A 21 -1.58 0.57 -0.38
C LEU A 21 -2.90 -0.11 0.01
N CYS A 22 -2.88 -1.01 1.01
CA CYS A 22 -4.10 -1.62 1.54
C CYS A 22 -5.08 -0.60 2.11
N VAL A 23 -4.60 0.40 2.86
CA VAL A 23 -5.45 1.50 3.34
C VAL A 23 -6.06 2.27 2.16
N MET A 24 -5.28 2.54 1.12
CA MET A 24 -5.74 3.29 -0.07
C MET A 24 -6.67 2.50 -1.00
N ARG A 25 -6.76 1.16 -0.86
CA ARG A 25 -7.77 0.36 -1.59
C ARG A 25 -9.19 0.83 -1.27
N ALA A 26 -9.43 1.29 -0.04
CA ALA A 26 -10.74 1.77 0.41
C ALA A 26 -11.08 3.19 -0.11
N GLY A 27 -10.09 3.94 -0.61
CA GLY A 27 -10.29 5.28 -1.16
C GLY A 27 -9.16 6.26 -0.83
N PRO A 28 -9.31 7.54 -1.23
CA PRO A 28 -8.35 8.59 -0.94
C PRO A 28 -8.18 8.80 0.57
N VAL A 29 -6.94 9.06 1.02
CA VAL A 29 -6.63 9.28 2.43
C VAL A 29 -5.71 10.47 2.66
N ARG A 30 -5.89 11.15 3.80
CA ARG A 30 -4.99 12.20 4.28
C ARG A 30 -3.86 11.61 5.12
N LEU A 31 -2.71 12.26 5.17
CA LEU A 31 -1.59 11.85 6.04
C LEU A 31 -2.01 11.67 7.50
N GLY A 32 -2.89 12.53 8.01
CA GLY A 32 -3.40 12.43 9.38
C GLY A 32 -4.31 11.23 9.62
N GLN A 33 -5.06 10.78 8.60
CA GLN A 33 -5.84 9.54 8.67
C GLN A 33 -4.91 8.32 8.59
N LEU A 34 -3.96 8.33 7.65
CA LEU A 34 -2.96 7.27 7.50
C LEU A 34 -2.16 7.06 8.79
N SER A 35 -1.75 8.15 9.46
CA SER A 35 -1.04 8.09 10.74
C SER A 35 -1.88 7.54 11.89
N ARG A 36 -3.21 7.61 11.82
CA ARG A 36 -4.10 6.99 12.83
C ARG A 36 -4.32 5.50 12.55
N LEU A 37 -4.41 5.14 11.27
CA LEU A 37 -4.57 3.75 10.84
C LEU A 37 -3.27 2.94 11.01
N LEU A 38 -2.11 3.60 10.92
CA LEU A 38 -0.78 3.01 11.07
C LEU A 38 -0.01 3.69 12.22
N PRO A 39 -0.43 3.51 13.48
CA PRO A 39 0.13 4.26 14.62
C PRO A 39 1.60 3.93 14.93
N GLU A 40 2.06 2.74 14.55
CA GLU A 40 3.47 2.31 14.67
C GLU A 40 4.41 3.03 13.68
N ALA A 41 3.86 3.65 12.64
CA ALA A 41 4.64 4.37 11.63
C ALA A 41 4.69 5.86 12.01
N SER A 42 5.89 6.40 12.24
CA SER A 42 6.01 7.85 12.46
C SER A 42 5.54 8.62 11.22
N LYS A 43 4.96 9.82 11.43
CA LYS A 43 4.53 10.69 10.32
C LYS A 43 5.66 10.96 9.30
N LYS A 44 6.91 11.08 9.78
CA LYS A 44 8.09 11.27 8.91
C LYS A 44 8.32 10.06 8.01
N VAL A 45 8.20 8.85 8.55
CA VAL A 45 8.33 7.60 7.78
C VAL A 45 7.19 7.50 6.76
N LEU A 46 5.94 7.74 7.17
CA LEU A 46 4.79 7.73 6.25
C LEU A 46 4.95 8.75 5.10
N MET A 47 5.40 9.98 5.39
CA MET A 47 5.67 10.96 4.33
C MET A 47 6.77 10.49 3.38
N THR A 48 7.81 9.82 3.89
CA THR A 48 8.90 9.29 3.06
C THR A 48 8.38 8.19 2.14
N GLU A 49 7.60 7.24 2.67
CA GLU A 49 7.01 6.16 1.89
C GLU A 49 6.01 6.68 0.85
N LEU A 50 5.15 7.64 1.22
CA LEU A 50 4.24 8.30 0.29
C LEU A 50 5.00 8.97 -0.86
N LYS A 51 6.10 9.69 -0.56
CA LYS A 51 6.93 10.31 -1.60
C LYS A 51 7.51 9.26 -2.57
N GLN A 52 7.96 8.12 -2.06
CA GLN A 52 8.47 7.02 -2.88
C GLN A 52 7.36 6.41 -3.75
N LEU A 53 6.20 6.11 -3.17
CA LEU A 53 5.05 5.57 -3.89
C LEU A 53 4.50 6.52 -4.96
N VAL A 54 4.58 7.84 -4.72
CA VAL A 54 4.26 8.85 -5.73
C VAL A 54 5.29 8.84 -6.86
N SER A 55 6.59 8.82 -6.52
CA SER A 55 7.64 8.77 -7.53
C SER A 55 7.63 7.49 -8.37
N SER A 56 7.10 6.39 -7.84
CA SER A 56 6.97 5.12 -8.56
C SER A 56 5.68 5.00 -9.37
N GLY A 57 4.80 6.01 -9.35
CA GLY A 57 3.52 6.00 -10.09
C GLY A 57 2.46 5.06 -9.52
N LEU A 58 2.59 4.60 -8.27
CA LEU A 58 1.57 3.78 -7.60
C LEU A 58 0.51 4.63 -6.90
N VAL A 59 0.93 5.80 -6.39
CA VAL A 59 0.09 6.72 -5.65
C VAL A 59 0.14 8.10 -6.31
N GLU A 60 -0.98 8.80 -6.31
CA GLU A 60 -1.07 10.20 -6.70
C GLU A 60 -1.33 11.08 -5.47
N ARG A 61 -0.81 12.30 -5.49
CA ARG A 61 -1.06 13.34 -4.48
C ARG A 61 -1.96 14.41 -5.09
N ARG A 62 -3.15 14.62 -4.52
CA ARG A 62 -4.09 15.65 -4.97
C ARG A 62 -4.22 16.74 -3.90
N ASP A 63 -4.05 17.99 -4.33
CA ASP A 63 -4.23 19.17 -3.49
C ASP A 63 -5.61 19.77 -3.76
N LEU A 64 -6.52 19.66 -2.79
CA LEU A 64 -7.91 20.10 -2.85
C LEU A 64 -8.13 21.36 -2.00
N SER A 65 -7.08 22.16 -1.79
CA SER A 65 -7.16 23.34 -0.92
C SER A 65 -8.09 24.44 -1.47
N ASN A 66 -8.60 24.33 -2.71
CA ASN A 66 -9.63 25.19 -3.33
C ASN A 66 -9.48 26.71 -3.07
N GLY A 67 -8.25 27.21 -2.93
CA GLY A 67 -7.96 28.62 -2.65
C GLY A 67 -8.22 29.09 -1.20
N GLY A 68 -8.61 28.19 -0.29
CA GLY A 68 -8.82 28.50 1.12
C GLY A 68 -7.56 28.42 1.98
N VAL A 69 -7.66 28.91 3.22
CA VAL A 69 -6.57 28.90 4.22
C VAL A 69 -6.23 27.48 4.70
N VAL A 70 -7.19 26.55 4.63
CA VAL A 70 -7.00 25.17 5.11
C VAL A 70 -6.37 24.31 4.03
N ARG A 71 -5.15 23.82 4.30
CA ARG A 71 -4.50 22.85 3.42
C ARG A 71 -5.22 21.49 3.46
N HIS A 72 -5.72 21.05 2.31
CA HIS A 72 -6.36 19.75 2.15
C HIS A 72 -5.65 18.93 1.08
N VAL A 73 -4.83 17.99 1.52
CA VAL A 73 -4.05 17.11 0.64
C VAL A 73 -4.46 15.68 0.86
N GLU A 74 -4.79 15.01 -0.23
CA GLU A 74 -5.16 13.60 -0.28
C GLU A 74 -4.18 12.79 -1.11
N TYR A 75 -4.11 11.50 -0.80
CA TYR A 75 -3.34 10.51 -1.53
C TYR A 75 -4.27 9.36 -1.93
N SER A 76 -4.21 8.96 -3.20
CA SER A 76 -5.00 7.86 -3.76
C SER A 76 -4.11 6.97 -4.62
N LEU A 77 -4.52 5.72 -4.85
CA LEU A 77 -3.91 4.91 -5.91
C LEU A 77 -4.09 5.62 -7.26
N VAL A 78 -3.08 5.57 -8.13
CA VAL A 78 -3.21 6.10 -9.50
C VAL A 78 -4.27 5.28 -10.23
N GLU A 79 -5.24 5.95 -10.85
CA GLU A 79 -6.45 5.31 -11.40
C GLU A 79 -6.12 4.21 -12.42
N SER A 80 -5.12 4.43 -13.28
CA SER A 80 -4.72 3.46 -14.31
C SER A 80 -4.09 2.16 -13.75
N ILE A 81 -3.47 2.20 -12.56
CA ILE A 81 -2.81 1.04 -11.94
C ILE A 81 -3.60 0.47 -10.76
N LYS A 82 -4.62 1.18 -10.29
CA LYS A 82 -5.45 0.79 -9.16
C LYS A 82 -6.04 -0.62 -9.31
N PRO A 83 -6.64 -1.04 -10.45
CA PRO A 83 -7.15 -2.41 -10.59
C PRO A 83 -6.06 -3.47 -10.42
N ALA A 84 -4.90 -3.29 -11.06
CA ALA A 84 -3.78 -4.22 -10.97
C ALA A 84 -3.20 -4.28 -9.53
N THR A 85 -3.13 -3.13 -8.85
CA THR A 85 -2.65 -3.03 -7.47
C THR A 85 -3.61 -3.74 -6.52
N CYS A 86 -4.92 -3.55 -6.65
CA CYS A 86 -5.91 -4.25 -5.84
C CYS A 86 -5.82 -5.77 -6.02
N LEU A 87 -5.77 -6.25 -7.27
CA LEU A 87 -5.60 -7.67 -7.58
C LEU A 87 -4.32 -8.24 -6.96
N LEU A 88 -3.19 -7.53 -7.07
CA LEU A 88 -1.94 -7.96 -6.45
C LEU A 88 -2.07 -8.12 -4.93
N LEU A 89 -2.69 -7.15 -4.25
CA LEU A 89 -2.89 -7.21 -2.81
C LEU A 89 -3.82 -8.37 -2.40
N GLU A 90 -4.86 -8.65 -3.18
CA GLU A 90 -5.73 -9.83 -3.00
C GLU A 90 -4.97 -11.14 -3.17
N GLN A 91 -4.08 -11.22 -4.16
CA GLN A 91 -3.25 -12.41 -4.36
C GLN A 91 -2.25 -12.63 -3.22
N LEU A 92 -1.71 -11.57 -2.62
CA LEU A 92 -0.85 -11.67 -1.42
C LEU A 92 -1.62 -12.22 -0.21
N GLU A 93 -2.86 -11.76 -0.02
CA GLU A 93 -3.76 -12.26 1.02
C GLU A 93 -4.10 -13.74 0.79
N LEU A 94 -4.51 -14.10 -0.42
CA LEU A 94 -4.86 -15.48 -0.79
C LEU A 94 -3.67 -16.43 -0.63
N TRP A 95 -2.48 -16.04 -1.09
CA TRP A 95 -1.27 -16.85 -0.94
C TRP A 95 -0.98 -17.18 0.54
N THR A 96 -1.19 -16.21 1.44
CA THR A 96 -1.01 -16.42 2.88
C THR A 96 -2.01 -17.43 3.42
N GLN A 97 -3.27 -17.37 3.00
CA GLN A 97 -4.31 -18.31 3.40
C GLN A 97 -4.00 -19.74 2.93
N ILE A 98 -3.61 -19.91 1.66
CA ILE A 98 -3.21 -21.21 1.09
C ILE A 98 -2.01 -21.80 1.84
N ARG A 99 -1.03 -20.96 2.17
CA ARG A 99 0.15 -21.40 2.93
C ARG A 99 -0.21 -21.85 4.34
N GLN A 100 -1.14 -21.15 5.01
CA GLN A 100 -1.60 -21.50 6.35
C GLN A 100 -2.40 -22.80 6.36
N SER A 101 -3.28 -23.03 5.38
CA SER A 101 -4.06 -24.28 5.30
C SER A 101 -3.16 -25.49 5.03
N ALA A 102 -2.20 -25.37 4.09
CA ALA A 102 -1.23 -26.43 3.82
C ALA A 102 -0.38 -26.79 5.06
N ASN A 103 0.00 -25.80 5.87
CA ASN A 103 0.74 -26.03 7.12
C ASN A 103 -0.13 -26.66 8.21
N ALA A 104 -1.42 -26.32 8.29
CA ALA A 104 -2.35 -26.91 9.27
C ALA A 104 -2.58 -28.41 9.01
N ASP A 105 -2.60 -28.83 7.74
CA ASP A 105 -2.73 -30.23 7.36
C ASP A 105 -1.44 -31.05 7.62
N ALA A 106 -0.27 -30.40 7.48
CA ALA A 106 1.01 -31.02 7.82
C ALA A 106 1.14 -31.29 9.34
N ASN A 107 0.65 -30.38 10.18
CA ASN A 107 0.74 -30.48 11.64
C ASN A 107 -0.30 -31.42 12.27
N LYS A 108 -1.28 -31.91 11.50
CA LYS A 108 -2.26 -32.94 11.91
C LYS A 108 -1.84 -34.37 11.57
N ARG A 109 -0.79 -34.53 10.75
CA ARG A 109 -0.25 -35.83 10.32
C ARG A 109 0.97 -36.27 11.13
N GLN A 110 1.34 -35.48 12.14
CA GLN A 110 2.46 -35.69 13.04
C GLN A 110 1.94 -35.74 14.48
#